data_AF-A0A6J6NNK6-F1
#
_entry.id   AF-A0A6J6NNK6-F1
#
_cell.length_a   1.000
_cell.length_b   1.000
_cell.length_c   1.000
_cell.angle_alpha   90.00
_cell.angle_beta   90.00
_cell.angle_gamma   90.00
#
_symmetry.space_group_name_H-M   'P 1'
#
loop_
_entity.id
_entity.type
_entity.pdbx_description
1 polymer ?
#
loop_
_entity_poly.entity_id
_entity_poly.type
_entity_poly.pdbx_seq_one_letter_code
_entity_poly.pdbx_strand_id
1 'polypeptide(L)' 'MNQIDPFYENGNPRFKGSYQNNEMHGFWEFFRKDGSLMRSGSFDNGKQIGIWKTFDREGKLVKETNFS' A
#
# COMPACT_ATOMS: atom_id res chain seq x y z
N MET A 1 0.07 -20.04 7.39
CA MET A 1 0.28 -18.61 7.09
C MET A 1 -0.31 -18.33 5.72
N ASN A 2 -1.36 -17.52 5.61
CA ASN A 2 -1.93 -17.17 4.32
C ASN A 2 -1.04 -16.08 3.71
N GLN A 3 -0.18 -16.46 2.76
CA GLN A 3 0.49 -15.48 1.91
C GLN A 3 -0.56 -14.84 1.01
N ILE A 4 -0.61 -13.51 1.02
CA ILE A 4 -1.42 -12.75 0.08
C ILE A 4 -0.66 -12.75 -1.25
N ASP A 5 -1.28 -13.21 -2.33
CA ASP A 5 -0.68 -13.14 -3.66
C ASP A 5 -0.33 -11.68 -3.98
N PRO A 6 0.94 -11.35 -4.30
CA PRO A 6 1.33 -9.98 -4.61
C PRO A 6 0.69 -9.43 -5.88
N PHE A 7 0.03 -10.26 -6.70
CA PHE A 7 -0.61 -9.88 -7.95
C PHE A 7 -2.13 -10.11 -7.95
N TYR A 8 -2.81 -9.37 -8.82
CA TYR A 8 -4.17 -9.65 -9.26
C TYR A 8 -4.15 -10.70 -10.39
N GLU A 9 -5.30 -11.29 -10.70
CA GLU A 9 -5.45 -12.29 -11.77
C GLU A 9 -5.00 -11.79 -13.15
N ASN A 10 -4.99 -10.47 -13.37
CA ASN A 10 -4.52 -9.85 -14.61
C ASN A 10 -3.01 -9.52 -14.60
N GLY A 11 -2.26 -9.94 -13.58
CA GLY A 11 -0.83 -9.69 -13.43
C GLY A 11 -0.49 -8.32 -12.84
N ASN A 12 -1.46 -7.44 -12.56
CA ASN A 12 -1.18 -6.17 -11.93
C ASN A 12 -0.78 -6.37 -10.45
N PRO A 13 0.21 -5.63 -9.93
CA PRO A 13 0.60 -5.74 -8.53
C PRO A 13 -0.53 -5.23 -7.62
N ARG A 14 -0.71 -5.86 -6.46
CA ARG A 14 -1.59 -5.37 -5.39
C ARG A 14 -0.90 -4.31 -4.54
N PHE A 15 0.42 -4.44 -4.40
CA PHE A 15 1.24 -3.53 -3.62
C PHE A 15 2.68 -3.51 -4.11
N LYS A 16 3.40 -2.45 -3.75
CA LYS A 16 4.86 -2.33 -3.88
C LYS A 16 5.42 -1.77 -2.59
N GLY A 17 6.51 -2.37 -2.12
CA GLY A 17 7.20 -1.98 -0.90
C GLY A 17 8.19 -3.06 -0.49
N SER A 18 8.84 -2.85 0.65
CA SER A 18 9.88 -3.74 1.18
C SER A 18 9.47 -4.36 2.51
N TYR A 19 9.94 -5.58 2.73
CA TYR A 19 9.87 -6.22 4.04
C TYR A 19 11.23 -6.13 4.74
N GLN A 20 11.19 -5.92 6.05
CA GLN A 20 12.33 -6.08 6.95
C GLN A 20 11.90 -7.02 8.08
N ASN A 21 12.71 -8.05 8.38
CA ASN A 21 12.38 -9.05 9.40
C ASN A 21 11.01 -9.71 9.24
N ASN A 22 10.60 -9.99 7.99
CA ASN A 22 9.27 -10.51 7.61
C ASN A 22 8.08 -9.56 7.89
N GLU A 23 8.34 -8.30 8.21
CA GLU A 23 7.33 -7.27 8.43
C GLU A 23 7.43 -6.15 7.39
N MET A 24 6.30 -5.49 7.10
CA MET A 24 6.29 -4.37 6.15
C MET A 24 7.13 -3.22 6.73
N HIS A 25 8.03 -2.67 5.92
CA HIS A 25 8.90 -1.58 6.34
C HIS A 25 9.14 -0.59 5.19
N GLY A 26 9.28 0.69 5.53
CA GLY A 26 9.53 1.76 4.56
C GLY A 26 8.25 2.24 3.87
N PHE A 27 8.41 2.83 2.69
CA PHE A 27 7.28 3.36 1.91
C PHE A 27 6.58 2.26 1.11
N TRP A 28 5.25 2.33 1.10
CA TRP A 28 4.38 1.35 0.48
C TRP A 28 3.32 2.02 -0.39
N GLU A 29 3.03 1.37 -1.50
CA GLU A 29 1.96 1.71 -2.43
C GLU A 29 1.03 0.52 -2.58
N PHE A 30 -0.27 0.76 -2.61
CA PHE A 30 -1.31 -0.24 -2.83
C PHE A 30 -2.13 0.17 -4.04
N PHE A 31 -2.40 -0.80 -4.92
CA PHE A 31 -3.05 -0.57 -6.20
C PHE A 31 -4.38 -1.31 -6.25
N ARG A 32 -5.26 -0.88 -7.17
CA ARG A 32 -6.49 -1.60 -7.53
C ARG A 32 -6.21 -2.60 -8.66
N LYS A 33 -7.20 -3.44 -8.99
CA LYS A 33 -7.11 -4.41 -10.10
C LYS A 33 -6.80 -3.74 -11.44
N ASP A 34 -7.31 -2.52 -11.67
CA ASP A 34 -7.03 -1.73 -12.88
C ASP A 34 -5.62 -1.09 -12.90
N GLY A 35 -4.84 -1.25 -11.83
CA GLY A 35 -3.50 -0.68 -11.68
C GLY A 35 -3.48 0.74 -11.10
N SER A 36 -4.63 1.37 -10.88
CA SER A 36 -4.70 2.70 -10.26
C SER A 36 -4.22 2.68 -8.81
N LEU A 37 -3.50 3.72 -8.39
CA LEU A 37 -3.05 3.87 -7.01
C LEU A 37 -4.26 4.06 -6.09
N MET A 38 -4.36 3.22 -5.07
CA MET A 38 -5.43 3.25 -4.08
C MET A 38 -4.99 3.97 -2.82
N ARG A 39 -3.80 3.61 -2.30
CA ARG A 39 -3.31 4.10 -1.02
C ARG A 39 -1.79 4.09 -1.01
N SER A 40 -1.17 5.06 -0.33
CA SER A 40 0.27 5.03 -0.04
C SER A 40 0.57 5.59 1.35
N GLY A 41 1.72 5.20 1.88
CA GLY A 41 2.19 5.60 3.21
C GLY A 41 3.35 4.73 3.67
N SER A 42 3.79 4.93 4.91
CA SER A 42 4.94 4.21 5.44
C SER A 42 4.55 3.22 6.52
N PHE A 43 5.34 2.15 6.60
CA PHE A 43 5.32 1.21 7.72
C PHE A 43 6.64 1.22 8.46
N ASP A 44 6.56 0.97 9.77
CA ASP A 44 7.69 0.55 10.59
C ASP A 44 7.28 -0.70 11.40
N ASN A 45 8.02 -1.79 11.22
CA ASN A 45 7.76 -3.09 11.87
C ASN A 45 6.28 -3.51 11.76
N GLY A 46 5.74 -3.46 10.53
CA GLY A 46 4.36 -3.84 10.24
C GLY A 46 3.29 -2.83 10.67
N LYS A 47 3.65 -1.73 11.33
CA LYS A 47 2.72 -0.69 11.80
C LYS A 47 2.71 0.52 10.88
N GLN A 48 1.51 1.04 10.60
CA GLN A 48 1.35 2.26 9.82
C GLN A 48 1.92 3.46 10.58
N ILE A 49 2.77 4.25 9.93
CA ILE A 49 3.34 5.48 10.48
C ILE A 49 3.22 6.64 9.50
N GLY A 50 3.24 7.86 10.04
CA GLY A 50 3.19 9.10 9.29
C GLY A 50 1.89 9.31 8.53
N ILE A 51 1.98 10.09 7.45
CA ILE A 51 0.83 10.44 6.61
C ILE A 51 0.53 9.31 5.64
N TRP A 52 -0.70 8.82 5.72
CA TRP A 52 -1.29 7.87 4.78
C TRP A 52 -2.25 8.58 3.87
N LYS A 53 -2.05 8.42 2.56
CA LYS A 53 -2.84 9.05 1.50
C LYS A 53 -3.72 8.00 0.84
N THR A 54 -4.98 8.35 0.61
CA THR A 54 -5.94 7.56 -0.16
C THR A 54 -6.36 8.34 -1.38
N PHE A 55 -6.36 7.70 -2.53
CA PHE A 55 -6.69 8.31 -3.82
C PHE A 55 -7.99 7.71 -4.36
N ASP A 56 -8.73 8.43 -5.18
CA ASP A 56 -9.83 7.85 -5.98
C ASP A 56 -9.29 7.11 -7.23
N ARG A 57 -10.19 6.73 -8.16
CA ARG A 57 -9.80 6.04 -9.41
C ARG A 57 -9.15 6.95 -10.44
N GLU A 58 -9.41 8.26 -10.37
CA GLU A 58 -8.79 9.26 -11.23
C GLU A 58 -7.41 9.72 -10.69
N GLY A 59 -6.98 9.17 -9.55
CA GLY A 59 -5.72 9.50 -8.91
C GLY A 59 -5.76 10.76 -8.03
N LYS A 60 -6.95 11.33 -7.79
CA LYS A 60 -7.09 12.50 -6.91
C LYS A 60 -7.04 12.07 -5.45
N LEU A 61 -6.30 12.81 -4.63
CA LEU A 61 -6.24 12.62 -3.19
C LEU A 61 -7.62 12.90 -2.57
N VAL A 62 -8.17 11.92 -1.84
CA VAL A 62 -9.48 12.03 -1.18
C VAL A 62 -9.40 12.00 0.33
N LYS A 63 -8.31 11.46 0.91
CA LYS A 63 -8.14 11.38 2.35
C LYS A 63 -6.66 11.33 2.73
N GLU A 64 -6.32 12.06 3.78
CA GLU A 64 -5.08 11.90 4.53
C GLU A 64 -5.38 11.44 5.95
N THR A 65 -4.51 10.63 6.53
CA THR A 65 -4.60 10.21 7.93
C THR A 65 -3.20 10.16 8.51
N ASN A 66 -3.01 10.82 9.64
CA ASN A 66 -1.74 10.79 10.35
C ASN A 66 -1.75 9.66 11.38
N PHE A 67 -0.78 8.76 11.27
CA PHE A 67 -0.53 7.69 12.24
C PHE A 67 0.77 8.00 12.98
N SER A 68 0.66 8.36 14.24
CA SER A 68 1.78 8.67 15.16
C SER A 68 1.93 7.60 16.22
#